data_AF-A0A1W9PAC9-F1
#
_entry.id   AF-A0A1W9PAC9-F1
#
_cell.length_a   1.000
_cell.length_b   1.000
_cell.length_c   1.000
_cell.angle_alpha   90.00
_cell.angle_beta   90.00
_cell.angle_gamma   90.00
#
_symmetry.space_group_name_H-M   'P 1'
#
loop_
_entity.id
_entity.type
_entity.pdbx_description
1 polymer ?
#
loop_
_entity_poly.entity_id
_entity_poly.type
_entity_poly.pdbx_seq_one_letter_code
_entity_poly.pdbx_strand_id
1 'polypeptide(L)'
;MVVYQVKAAAKVLAGLSYAHKVRGDNQPYPQLVSASWQRQALEALLKTIQPDFLFVPEHIWKIIPPRPSGFESSKDSFAGRTGPSFDSLGAAEAAANLTLSSLLETSRASRLIDYHSRNPENPGLSEVIDRILEASWKKSTTQPPLDEVKRVVDNVVLYHLFRLALDEEALTQVRAITSLKLHQLRKWIEELLPRVDIEKTKAHLLYALHQLEIFEKNPAELKLIPPLSPPPGPPI
;
A
#
# COMPACT_ATOMS: atom_id res chain seq x y z
N MET A 1 12.17 -12.37 7.37
CA MET A 1 11.94 -11.58 8.60
C MET A 1 11.03 -10.37 8.39
N VAL A 2 11.28 -9.51 7.38
CA VAL A 2 10.50 -8.27 7.13
C VAL A 2 9.03 -8.52 6.78
N VAL A 3 8.71 -9.55 5.97
CA VAL A 3 7.32 -9.94 5.60
C VAL A 3 6.43 -10.18 6.83
N TYR A 4 6.95 -10.90 7.82
CA TYR A 4 6.21 -11.23 9.03
C TYR A 4 6.01 -10.03 9.94
N GLN A 5 7.02 -9.16 10.06
CA GLN A 5 6.94 -7.95 10.86
C GLN A 5 5.91 -6.97 10.31
N VAL A 6 5.87 -6.78 8.98
CA VAL A 6 4.84 -5.94 8.32
C VAL A 6 3.45 -6.50 8.56
N LYS A 7 3.24 -7.80 8.36
CA LYS A 7 1.94 -8.45 8.62
C LYS A 7 1.55 -8.37 10.10
N ALA A 8 2.49 -8.54 11.02
CA ALA A 8 2.24 -8.44 12.47
C ALA A 8 1.88 -7.01 12.90
N ALA A 9 2.62 -6.01 12.43
CA ALA A 9 2.30 -4.61 12.68
C ALA A 9 0.95 -4.23 12.07
N ALA A 10 0.63 -4.70 10.87
CA ALA A 10 -0.68 -4.47 10.25
C ALA A 10 -1.82 -5.08 11.07
N LYS A 11 -1.63 -6.23 11.75
CA LYS A 11 -2.65 -6.82 12.64
C LYS A 11 -3.07 -5.89 13.78
N VAL A 12 -2.22 -4.95 14.18
CA VAL A 12 -2.51 -3.97 15.24
C VAL A 12 -3.62 -3.00 14.80
N LEU A 13 -3.61 -2.53 13.54
CA LEU A 13 -4.59 -1.60 13.00
C LEU A 13 -5.96 -2.26 12.82
N ALA A 14 -7.02 -1.76 13.44
CA ALA A 14 -8.30 -2.47 13.55
C ALA A 14 -8.13 -3.90 14.12
N GLY A 15 -7.16 -4.08 15.02
CA GLY A 15 -6.86 -5.34 15.68
C GLY A 15 -7.66 -5.56 16.97
N LEU A 16 -7.97 -6.82 17.25
CA LEU A 16 -8.40 -7.27 18.57
C LEU A 16 -7.21 -7.95 19.25
N SER A 17 -6.90 -7.51 20.47
CA SER A 17 -6.04 -8.24 21.39
C SER A 17 -6.90 -9.29 22.09
N TYR A 18 -6.74 -10.56 21.71
CA TYR A 18 -7.43 -11.66 22.35
C TYR A 18 -6.42 -12.69 22.86
N ALA A 19 -6.66 -13.16 24.08
CA ALA A 19 -6.16 -14.45 24.50
C ALA A 19 -7.09 -15.52 23.89
N HIS A 20 -6.57 -16.73 23.60
CA HIS A 20 -7.38 -17.83 23.05
C HIS A 20 -8.34 -18.38 24.12
N LYS A 21 -9.33 -17.56 24.46
CA LYS A 21 -10.31 -17.82 25.50
C LYS A 21 -11.25 -18.93 25.05
N VAL A 22 -11.30 -20.04 25.79
CA VAL A 22 -12.29 -21.10 25.63
C VAL A 22 -13.36 -20.94 26.71
N ARG A 23 -14.60 -21.34 26.39
CA ARG A 23 -15.73 -21.24 27.32
C ARG A 23 -15.41 -21.96 28.63
N GLY A 24 -15.26 -21.22 29.73
CA GLY A 24 -14.96 -21.75 31.06
C GLY A 24 -13.57 -21.41 31.62
N ASP A 25 -12.72 -20.70 30.89
CA ASP A 25 -11.43 -20.24 31.41
C ASP A 25 -11.46 -18.80 32.00
N ASN A 26 -10.38 -18.44 32.71
CA ASN A 26 -10.16 -17.12 33.32
C ASN A 26 -9.33 -16.15 32.45
N GLN A 27 -9.16 -16.40 31.16
CA GLN A 27 -8.43 -15.48 30.29
C GLN A 27 -9.22 -14.18 30.08
N PRO A 28 -8.54 -13.03 29.84
CA PRO A 28 -9.23 -11.77 29.59
C PRO A 28 -10.07 -11.85 28.30
N TYR A 29 -11.20 -11.14 28.28
CA TYR A 29 -12.00 -10.98 27.07
C TYR A 29 -11.22 -10.24 25.99
N PRO A 30 -11.50 -10.49 24.69
CA PRO A 30 -10.92 -9.72 23.60
C PRO A 30 -11.13 -8.22 23.80
N GLN A 31 -10.05 -7.45 23.74
CA GLN A 31 -10.08 -5.99 23.82
C GLN A 31 -9.56 -5.39 22.52
N LEU A 32 -10.18 -4.29 22.10
CA LEU A 32 -9.63 -3.50 21.00
C LEU A 32 -8.27 -2.95 21.40
N VAL A 33 -7.34 -2.97 20.45
CA VAL A 33 -6.07 -2.26 20.61
C VAL A 33 -6.36 -0.77 20.82
N SER A 34 -5.64 -0.11 21.74
CA SER A 34 -5.81 1.32 21.98
C SER A 34 -5.61 2.14 20.70
N ALA A 35 -6.43 3.18 20.53
CA ALA A 35 -6.39 4.00 19.32
C ALA A 35 -5.01 4.64 19.07
N SER A 36 -4.31 5.05 20.14
CA SER A 36 -2.96 5.58 20.06
C SER A 36 -1.96 4.55 19.50
N TRP A 37 -2.05 3.30 19.94
CA TRP A 37 -1.18 2.22 19.45
C TRP A 37 -1.50 1.85 18.00
N GLN A 38 -2.78 1.87 17.60
CA GLN A 38 -3.17 1.67 16.19
C GLN A 38 -2.57 2.75 15.27
N ARG A 39 -2.62 4.03 15.67
CA ARG A 39 -2.01 5.12 14.91
C ARG A 39 -0.48 5.02 14.86
N GLN A 40 0.18 4.66 15.97
CA GLN A 40 1.62 4.42 15.98
C GLN A 40 2.03 3.27 15.05
N ALA A 41 1.26 2.18 15.02
CA ALA A 41 1.48 1.08 14.09
C ALA A 41 1.29 1.51 12.63
N LEU A 42 0.26 2.32 12.34
CA LEU A 42 0.05 2.90 11.01
C LEU A 42 1.27 3.73 10.59
N GLU A 43 1.75 4.64 11.43
CA GLU A 43 2.93 5.46 11.13
C GLU A 43 4.18 4.61 10.90
N ALA A 44 4.39 3.56 11.70
CA ALA A 44 5.50 2.64 11.52
C ALA A 44 5.43 1.89 10.17
N LEU A 45 4.23 1.48 9.76
CA LEU A 45 4.00 0.84 8.47
C LEU A 45 4.21 1.83 7.31
N LEU A 46 3.73 3.07 7.44
CA LEU A 46 3.89 4.09 6.40
C LEU A 46 5.36 4.46 6.17
N LYS A 47 6.25 4.30 7.15
CA LYS A 47 7.71 4.43 6.96
C LYS A 47 8.27 3.39 5.98
N THR A 48 7.68 2.21 5.90
CA THR A 48 8.17 1.12 5.04
C THR A 48 7.85 1.32 3.55
N ILE A 49 6.95 2.23 3.22
CA ILE A 49 6.61 2.60 1.83
C ILE A 49 7.29 3.90 1.39
N GLN A 50 8.15 4.47 2.24
CA GLN A 50 8.82 5.73 1.91
C GLN A 50 9.91 5.51 0.85
N PRO A 51 10.07 6.42 -0.12
CA PRO A 51 11.12 6.32 -1.11
C PRO A 51 12.50 6.11 -0.52
N ASP A 52 12.85 6.82 0.55
CA ASP A 52 14.14 6.68 1.25
C ASP A 52 14.37 5.27 1.83
N PHE A 53 13.30 4.58 2.24
CA PHE A 53 13.37 3.23 2.77
C PHE A 53 13.44 2.17 1.66
N LEU A 54 12.74 2.42 0.55
CA LEU A 54 12.62 1.49 -0.58
C LEU A 54 13.76 1.62 -1.60
N PHE A 55 14.45 2.76 -1.61
CA PHE A 55 15.53 3.02 -2.55
C PHE A 55 16.73 2.10 -2.27
N VAL A 56 17.19 1.42 -3.32
CA VAL A 56 18.39 0.58 -3.27
C VAL A 56 19.60 1.42 -3.68
N PRO A 57 20.57 1.68 -2.77
CA PRO A 57 21.75 2.48 -3.10
C PRO A 57 22.63 1.83 -4.18
N GLU A 58 23.34 2.66 -4.94
CA GLU A 58 24.19 2.20 -6.06
C GLU A 58 25.27 1.19 -5.65
N HIS A 59 25.82 1.32 -4.43
CA HIS A 59 26.82 0.38 -3.93
C HIS A 59 26.25 -1.03 -3.71
N ILE A 60 24.96 -1.15 -3.38
CA ILE A 60 24.27 -2.45 -3.30
C ILE A 60 24.00 -2.98 -4.71
N TRP A 61 23.61 -2.09 -5.63
CA TRP A 61 23.36 -2.44 -7.03
C TRP A 61 24.58 -3.08 -7.70
N LYS A 62 25.78 -2.60 -7.40
CA LYS A 62 27.06 -3.14 -7.93
C LYS A 62 27.42 -4.53 -7.40
N ILE A 63 26.82 -4.97 -6.30
CA ILE A 63 27.13 -6.26 -5.64
C ILE A 63 26.13 -7.33 -6.06
N ILE A 64 24.95 -6.96 -6.58
CA ILE A 64 23.94 -7.93 -7.04
C ILE A 64 24.28 -8.33 -8.48
N PRO A 65 24.79 -9.55 -8.73
CA PRO A 65 25.12 -9.97 -10.08
C PRO A 65 23.83 -10.11 -10.91
N PRO A 66 23.88 -9.84 -12.23
CA PRO A 66 22.79 -10.20 -13.12
C PRO A 66 22.56 -11.71 -13.06
N ARG A 67 21.33 -12.16 -13.35
CA ARG A 67 21.03 -13.58 -13.37
C ARG A 67 21.92 -14.28 -14.42
N PRO A 68 22.63 -15.37 -14.05
CA PRO A 68 23.45 -16.10 -15.00
C PRO A 68 22.58 -16.68 -16.12
N SER A 69 23.10 -16.69 -17.35
CA SER A 69 22.40 -17.27 -18.49
C SER A 69 22.13 -18.76 -18.28
N GLY A 70 20.93 -19.22 -18.62
CA GLY A 70 20.54 -20.63 -18.50
C GLY A 70 19.98 -21.06 -17.13
N PHE A 71 19.90 -20.16 -16.14
CA PHE A 71 19.25 -20.43 -14.87
C PHE A 71 17.80 -19.92 -14.88
N GLU A 72 16.85 -20.81 -14.57
CA GLU A 72 15.44 -20.45 -14.39
C GLU A 72 15.23 -19.62 -13.10
N SER A 73 14.16 -18.82 -13.08
CA SER A 73 13.75 -18.13 -11.85
C SER A 73 13.34 -19.14 -10.78
N SER A 74 13.96 -19.05 -9.60
CA SER A 74 13.58 -19.85 -8.44
C SER A 74 12.44 -19.18 -7.65
N LYS A 75 11.85 -19.91 -6.68
CA LYS A 75 10.85 -19.35 -5.76
C LYS A 75 11.38 -18.18 -4.93
N ASP A 76 12.68 -18.10 -4.73
CA ASP A 76 13.33 -17.03 -3.97
C ASP A 76 13.82 -15.86 -4.85
N SER A 77 13.62 -15.97 -6.18
CA SER A 77 14.00 -14.91 -7.11
C SER A 77 12.99 -13.76 -7.07
N PHE A 78 13.49 -12.53 -7.04
CA PHE A 78 12.65 -11.35 -7.24
C PHE A 78 12.08 -11.36 -8.67
N ALA A 79 10.75 -11.33 -8.77
CA ALA A 79 10.09 -11.00 -10.03
C ALA A 79 10.40 -9.54 -10.39
N GLY A 80 10.56 -9.24 -11.68
CA GLY A 80 10.96 -7.92 -12.16
C GLY A 80 10.52 -7.69 -13.61
N ARG A 81 10.46 -6.42 -14.01
CA ARG A 81 10.07 -5.94 -15.33
C ARG A 81 11.25 -5.55 -16.23
N THR A 82 12.47 -5.53 -15.71
CA THR A 82 13.68 -5.15 -16.47
C THR A 82 14.43 -6.33 -17.08
N GLY A 83 13.87 -7.55 -17.03
CA GLY A 83 14.49 -8.75 -17.58
C GLY A 83 15.50 -9.40 -16.63
N PRO A 84 16.66 -9.91 -17.12
CA PRO A 84 17.59 -10.70 -16.31
C PRO A 84 18.43 -9.87 -15.33
N SER A 85 18.49 -8.55 -15.51
CA SER A 85 19.14 -7.62 -14.57
C SER A 85 18.32 -7.44 -13.29
N PHE A 86 18.96 -6.95 -12.24
CA PHE A 86 18.26 -6.63 -11.00
C PHE A 86 17.32 -5.41 -11.19
N ASP A 87 16.03 -5.63 -10.95
CA ASP A 87 14.99 -4.61 -11.04
C ASP A 87 14.78 -3.93 -9.68
N SER A 88 15.46 -2.80 -9.45
CA SER A 88 15.33 -2.04 -8.20
C SER A 88 13.94 -1.43 -8.01
N LEU A 89 13.28 -1.01 -9.09
CA LEU A 89 11.92 -0.46 -9.04
C LEU A 89 10.89 -1.56 -8.81
N GLY A 90 11.08 -2.74 -9.42
CA GLY A 90 10.27 -3.92 -9.16
C GLY A 90 10.40 -4.43 -7.72
N ALA A 91 11.60 -4.38 -7.13
CA ALA A 91 11.81 -4.68 -5.72
C ALA A 91 11.09 -3.66 -4.81
N ALA A 92 11.17 -2.36 -5.13
CA ALA A 92 10.43 -1.32 -4.41
C ALA A 92 8.92 -1.51 -4.50
N GLU A 93 8.41 -1.88 -5.68
CA GLU A 93 6.99 -2.18 -5.90
C GLU A 93 6.54 -3.37 -5.04
N ALA A 94 7.28 -4.47 -5.05
CA ALA A 94 6.98 -5.66 -4.26
C ALA A 94 6.96 -5.38 -2.76
N ALA A 95 7.92 -4.58 -2.28
CA ALA A 95 7.97 -4.16 -0.89
C ALA A 95 6.82 -3.21 -0.51
N ALA A 96 6.47 -2.24 -1.37
CA ALA A 96 5.32 -1.37 -1.16
C ALA A 96 4.00 -2.16 -1.14
N ASN A 97 3.86 -3.12 -2.06
CA ASN A 97 2.68 -3.99 -2.17
C ASN A 97 2.46 -4.83 -0.91
N LEU A 98 3.53 -5.36 -0.32
CA LEU A 98 3.46 -6.10 0.94
C LEU A 98 2.79 -5.30 2.07
N THR A 99 3.19 -4.03 2.23
CA THR A 99 2.63 -3.15 3.26
C THR A 99 1.20 -2.74 2.92
N LEU A 100 0.97 -2.27 1.69
CA LEU A 100 -0.32 -1.72 1.27
C LEU A 100 -1.42 -2.79 1.20
N SER A 101 -1.10 -4.00 0.72
CA SER A 101 -2.04 -5.13 0.75
C SER A 101 -2.45 -5.53 2.17
N SER A 102 -1.58 -5.32 3.15
CA SER A 102 -1.86 -5.61 4.57
C SER A 102 -2.68 -4.50 5.25
N LEU A 103 -2.45 -3.24 4.88
CA LEU A 103 -3.18 -2.08 5.39
C LEU A 103 -4.58 -1.96 4.78
N LEU A 104 -4.73 -2.20 3.48
CA LEU A 104 -5.96 -2.07 2.70
C LEU A 104 -6.60 -3.43 2.41
N GLU A 105 -6.55 -4.31 3.40
CA GLU A 105 -7.24 -5.60 3.36
C GLU A 105 -8.73 -5.40 3.66
N THR A 106 -9.61 -6.07 2.92
CA THR A 106 -11.05 -5.83 2.90
C THR A 106 -11.71 -6.02 4.27
N SER A 107 -11.34 -7.08 5.00
CA SER A 107 -11.85 -7.32 6.35
C SER A 107 -11.35 -6.23 7.34
N ARG A 108 -10.12 -5.74 7.17
CA ARG A 108 -9.57 -4.65 7.99
C ARG A 108 -10.28 -3.33 7.71
N ALA A 109 -10.48 -2.97 6.45
CA ALA A 109 -11.22 -1.78 6.07
C ALA A 109 -12.63 -1.79 6.66
N SER A 110 -13.30 -2.95 6.61
CA SER A 110 -14.62 -3.15 7.21
C SER A 110 -14.59 -3.00 8.74
N ARG A 111 -13.57 -3.57 9.41
CA ARG A 111 -13.35 -3.40 10.85
C ARG A 111 -13.07 -1.96 11.26
N LEU A 112 -12.33 -1.19 10.46
CA LEU A 112 -12.08 0.24 10.74
C LEU A 112 -13.39 1.03 10.79
N ILE A 113 -14.34 0.72 9.89
CA ILE A 113 -15.66 1.35 9.92
C ILE A 113 -16.44 0.92 11.17
N ASP A 114 -16.49 -0.39 11.44
CA ASP A 114 -17.22 -0.93 12.59
C ASP A 114 -16.70 -0.38 13.92
N TYR A 115 -15.38 -0.41 14.13
CA TYR A 115 -14.76 0.00 15.39
C TYR A 115 -14.81 1.51 15.61
N HIS A 116 -14.67 2.31 14.55
CA HIS A 116 -14.83 3.75 14.63
C HIS A 116 -16.28 4.16 14.89
N SER A 117 -17.26 3.44 14.31
CA SER A 117 -18.68 3.74 14.55
C SER A 117 -19.11 3.51 16.01
N ARG A 118 -18.47 2.56 16.72
CA ARG A 118 -18.72 2.29 18.14
C ARG A 118 -17.96 3.23 19.08
N ASN A 119 -16.76 3.65 18.67
CA ASN A 119 -15.95 4.59 19.43
C ASN A 119 -15.14 5.47 18.46
N PRO A 120 -15.52 6.75 18.30
CA PRO A 120 -14.85 7.69 17.39
C PRO A 120 -13.36 7.91 17.68
N GLU A 121 -12.87 7.58 18.89
CA GLU A 121 -11.45 7.66 19.22
C GLU A 121 -10.59 6.70 18.37
N ASN A 122 -11.16 5.55 17.97
CA ASN A 122 -10.47 4.59 17.10
C ASN A 122 -10.23 5.18 15.71
N PRO A 123 -9.16 4.80 14.99
CA PRO A 123 -8.98 5.27 13.62
C PRO A 123 -10.09 4.75 12.70
N GLY A 124 -10.62 5.64 11.87
CA GLY A 124 -11.59 5.29 10.82
C GLY A 124 -10.91 5.00 9.47
N LEU A 125 -11.63 4.36 8.54
CA LEU A 125 -11.08 4.07 7.21
C LEU A 125 -10.65 5.35 6.45
N SER A 126 -11.43 6.43 6.55
CA SER A 126 -11.10 7.71 5.92
C SER A 126 -9.74 8.22 6.40
N GLU A 127 -9.50 8.21 7.72
CA GLU A 127 -8.24 8.64 8.33
C GLU A 127 -7.07 7.80 7.77
N VAL A 128 -7.22 6.48 7.73
CA VAL A 128 -6.17 5.58 7.22
C VAL A 128 -5.83 5.87 5.76
N ILE A 129 -6.83 6.03 4.89
CA ILE A 129 -6.60 6.35 3.47
C ILE A 129 -5.95 7.73 3.34
N ASP A 130 -6.37 8.73 4.12
CA ASP A 130 -5.76 10.05 4.11
C ASP A 130 -4.27 9.99 4.47
N ARG A 131 -3.91 9.27 5.54
CA ARG A 131 -2.51 9.07 5.94
C ARG A 131 -1.69 8.36 4.86
N ILE A 132 -2.27 7.37 4.17
CA ILE A 132 -1.60 6.69 3.05
C ILE A 132 -1.35 7.66 1.89
N LEU A 133 -2.34 8.48 1.51
CA LEU A 133 -2.21 9.46 0.44
C LEU A 133 -1.22 10.58 0.80
N GLU A 134 -1.19 11.01 2.06
CA GLU A 134 -0.20 11.94 2.61
C GLU A 134 1.22 11.38 2.54
N ALA A 135 1.39 10.09 2.83
CA ALA A 135 2.67 9.40 2.82
C ALA A 135 3.18 8.99 1.42
N SER A 136 2.35 9.14 0.38
CA SER A 136 2.65 8.74 -1.00
C SER A 136 2.41 9.89 -1.99
N TRP A 137 1.19 10.00 -2.53
CA TRP A 137 0.80 10.94 -3.58
C TRP A 137 1.16 12.38 -3.24
N LYS A 138 0.85 12.81 -2.01
CA LYS A 138 1.02 14.20 -1.56
C LYS A 138 2.39 14.49 -0.94
N LYS A 139 3.29 13.51 -0.89
CA LYS A 139 4.65 13.70 -0.35
C LYS A 139 5.60 14.16 -1.45
N SER A 140 6.44 15.15 -1.20
CA SER A 140 7.56 15.47 -2.09
C SER A 140 8.78 14.59 -1.79
N THR A 141 9.60 14.31 -2.80
CA THR A 141 10.94 13.76 -2.57
C THR A 141 11.98 14.88 -2.60
N THR A 142 13.15 14.59 -2.05
CA THR A 142 14.28 15.54 -1.99
C THR A 142 15.28 15.33 -3.12
N GLN A 143 15.22 14.20 -3.84
CA GLN A 143 16.25 13.79 -4.80
C GLN A 143 15.65 13.09 -6.03
N PRO A 144 16.17 13.33 -7.26
CA PRO A 144 15.62 12.74 -8.48
C PRO A 144 15.50 11.20 -8.52
N PRO A 145 16.45 10.40 -7.98
CA PRO A 145 16.31 8.93 -7.98
C PRO A 145 15.14 8.43 -7.11
N LEU A 146 14.79 9.18 -6.06
CA LEU A 146 13.68 8.85 -5.18
C LEU A 146 12.32 9.11 -5.85
N ASP A 147 12.26 9.99 -6.85
CA ASP A 147 11.02 10.26 -7.58
C ASP A 147 10.49 9.03 -8.32
N GLU A 148 11.37 8.22 -8.91
CA GLU A 148 10.92 6.99 -9.60
C GLU A 148 10.36 5.97 -8.60
N VAL A 149 11.01 5.83 -7.43
CA VAL A 149 10.51 4.98 -6.34
C VAL A 149 9.17 5.50 -5.82
N LYS A 150 9.01 6.82 -5.68
CA LYS A 150 7.74 7.43 -5.30
C LYS A 150 6.64 7.10 -6.31
N ARG A 151 6.89 7.26 -7.61
CA ARG A 151 5.90 6.93 -8.66
C ARG A 151 5.47 5.47 -8.61
N VAL A 152 6.39 4.57 -8.30
CA VAL A 152 6.06 3.16 -8.04
C VAL A 152 5.11 3.03 -6.85
N VAL A 153 5.43 3.64 -5.71
CA VAL A 153 4.59 3.60 -4.50
C VAL A 153 3.20 4.19 -4.76
N ASP A 154 3.12 5.34 -5.43
CA ASP A 154 1.87 6.01 -5.82
C ASP A 154 0.95 5.07 -6.62
N ASN A 155 1.51 4.35 -7.60
CA ASN A 155 0.77 3.41 -8.42
C ASN A 155 0.28 2.19 -7.63
N VAL A 156 1.09 1.67 -6.70
CA VAL A 156 0.67 0.58 -5.81
C VAL A 156 -0.46 1.04 -4.87
N VAL A 157 -0.38 2.27 -4.35
CA VAL A 157 -1.47 2.87 -3.55
C VAL A 157 -2.75 2.95 -4.38
N LEU A 158 -2.66 3.50 -5.59
CA LEU A 158 -3.81 3.67 -6.48
C LEU A 158 -4.45 2.31 -6.84
N TYR A 159 -3.63 1.29 -7.14
CA TYR A 159 -4.11 -0.07 -7.36
C TYR A 159 -4.94 -0.61 -6.19
N HIS A 160 -4.42 -0.51 -4.95
CA HIS A 160 -5.12 -1.03 -3.78
C HIS A 160 -6.39 -0.25 -3.45
N LEU A 161 -6.43 1.06 -3.71
CA LEU A 161 -7.63 1.87 -3.56
C LEU A 161 -8.69 1.49 -4.60
N PHE A 162 -8.32 1.29 -5.87
CA PHE A 162 -9.27 0.78 -6.87
C PHE A 162 -9.80 -0.60 -6.49
N ARG A 163 -8.91 -1.52 -6.08
CA ARG A 163 -9.31 -2.84 -5.62
C ARG A 163 -10.34 -2.76 -4.49
N LEU A 164 -10.06 -1.94 -3.47
CA LEU A 164 -10.94 -1.79 -2.31
C LEU A 164 -12.29 -1.13 -2.67
N ALA A 165 -12.29 -0.20 -3.62
CA ALA A 165 -13.51 0.47 -4.09
C ALA A 165 -14.40 -0.45 -4.95
N LEU A 166 -13.81 -1.41 -5.64
CA LEU A 166 -14.49 -2.38 -6.50
C LEU A 166 -14.81 -3.71 -5.81
N ASP A 167 -14.37 -3.91 -4.57
CA ASP A 167 -14.54 -5.17 -3.85
C ASP A 167 -15.99 -5.36 -3.39
N GLU A 168 -16.68 -6.32 -3.99
CA GLU A 168 -18.07 -6.67 -3.68
C GLU A 168 -18.23 -7.28 -2.28
N GLU A 169 -17.19 -7.93 -1.75
CA GLU A 169 -17.16 -8.50 -0.39
C GLU A 169 -16.97 -7.42 0.69
N ALA A 170 -16.52 -6.23 0.32
CA ALA A 170 -16.40 -5.10 1.23
C ALA A 170 -17.78 -4.57 1.67
N LEU A 171 -17.85 -4.00 2.88
CA LEU A 171 -19.01 -3.21 3.27
C LEU A 171 -19.24 -2.06 2.28
N THR A 172 -20.50 -1.74 1.98
CA THR A 172 -20.85 -0.63 1.06
C THR A 172 -20.19 0.69 1.49
N GLN A 173 -20.05 0.93 2.79
CA GLN A 173 -19.39 2.11 3.35
C GLN A 173 -17.89 2.14 3.04
N VAL A 174 -17.21 0.98 2.95
CA VAL A 174 -15.80 0.89 2.52
C VAL A 174 -15.68 1.36 1.08
N ARG A 175 -16.52 0.83 0.19
CA ARG A 175 -16.55 1.25 -1.22
C ARG A 175 -16.85 2.74 -1.34
N ALA A 176 -17.86 3.24 -0.63
CA ALA A 176 -18.27 4.64 -0.66
C ALA A 176 -17.16 5.60 -0.20
N ILE A 177 -16.51 5.33 0.93
CA ILE A 177 -15.40 6.15 1.44
C ILE A 177 -14.22 6.09 0.47
N THR A 178 -13.87 4.91 -0.03
CA THR A 178 -12.72 4.74 -0.93
C THR A 178 -12.95 5.47 -2.25
N SER A 179 -14.15 5.37 -2.84
CA SER A 179 -14.53 6.12 -4.03
C SER A 179 -14.48 7.64 -3.82
N LEU A 180 -14.91 8.13 -2.65
CA LEU A 180 -14.77 9.55 -2.29
C LEU A 180 -13.29 9.96 -2.26
N LYS A 181 -12.41 9.15 -1.67
CA LYS A 181 -10.97 9.43 -1.60
C LYS A 181 -10.30 9.42 -2.98
N LEU A 182 -10.69 8.50 -3.86
CA LEU A 182 -10.23 8.49 -5.25
C LEU A 182 -10.67 9.74 -6.01
N HIS A 183 -11.93 10.16 -5.85
CA HIS A 183 -12.44 11.40 -6.43
C HIS A 183 -11.70 12.64 -5.92
N GLN A 184 -11.41 12.70 -4.61
CA GLN A 184 -10.61 13.77 -4.01
C GLN A 184 -9.16 13.78 -4.54
N LEU A 185 -8.55 12.60 -4.72
CA LEU A 185 -7.22 12.48 -5.33
C LEU A 185 -7.24 13.00 -6.77
N ARG A 186 -8.25 12.63 -7.57
CA ARG A 186 -8.42 13.14 -8.94
C ARG A 186 -8.41 14.67 -8.97
N LYS A 187 -9.26 15.31 -8.16
CA LYS A 187 -9.33 16.78 -8.06
C LYS A 187 -7.98 17.40 -7.67
N TRP A 188 -7.31 16.81 -6.68
CA TRP A 188 -5.99 17.27 -6.27
C TRP A 188 -4.95 17.18 -7.40
N ILE A 189 -4.98 16.11 -8.21
CA ILE A 189 -4.09 15.99 -9.38
C ILE A 189 -4.45 17.03 -10.45
N GLU A 190 -5.73 17.24 -10.74
CA GLU A 190 -6.21 18.25 -11.70
C GLU A 190 -5.76 19.67 -11.31
N GLU A 191 -5.79 20.01 -10.01
CA GLU A 191 -5.30 21.29 -9.48
C GLU A 191 -3.77 21.43 -9.55
N LEU A 192 -3.05 20.33 -9.37
CA LEU A 192 -1.58 20.30 -9.38
C LEU A 192 -1.01 20.35 -10.80
N LEU A 193 -1.61 19.63 -11.74
CA LEU A 193 -1.08 19.37 -13.08
C LEU A 193 -0.63 20.64 -13.85
N PRO A 194 -1.37 21.76 -13.84
CA PRO A 194 -0.94 22.99 -14.53
C PRO A 194 0.35 23.61 -13.97
N ARG A 195 0.74 23.26 -12.74
CA ARG A 195 1.92 23.81 -12.03
C ARG A 195 3.18 22.95 -12.18
N VAL A 196 3.07 21.81 -12.87
CA VAL A 196 4.17 20.85 -13.00
C VAL A 196 4.83 21.01 -14.36
N ASP A 197 6.12 21.37 -14.40
CA ASP A 197 6.86 21.51 -15.66
C ASP A 197 7.75 20.31 -15.99
N ILE A 198 7.99 19.43 -15.02
CA ILE A 198 8.81 18.24 -15.19
C ILE A 198 8.02 17.18 -15.96
N GLU A 199 8.49 16.83 -17.16
CA GLU A 199 7.85 15.88 -18.08
C GLU A 199 7.46 14.56 -17.40
N LYS A 200 8.41 13.93 -16.70
CA LYS A 200 8.16 12.65 -16.01
C LYS A 200 7.05 12.73 -14.96
N THR A 201 6.97 13.85 -14.24
CA THR A 201 5.92 14.07 -13.24
C THR A 201 4.58 14.32 -13.93
N LYS A 202 4.55 15.13 -14.99
CA LYS A 202 3.35 15.31 -15.84
C LYS A 202 2.84 13.98 -16.39
N ALA A 203 3.71 13.14 -16.93
CA ALA A 203 3.35 11.84 -17.48
C ALA A 203 2.71 10.92 -16.43
N HIS A 204 3.30 10.85 -15.23
CA HIS A 204 2.75 10.09 -14.09
C HIS A 204 1.35 10.58 -13.68
N LEU A 205 1.19 11.90 -13.51
CA LEU A 205 -0.09 12.49 -13.13
C LEU A 205 -1.18 12.27 -14.19
N LEU A 206 -0.85 12.45 -15.47
CA LEU A 206 -1.79 12.23 -16.59
C LEU A 206 -2.22 10.76 -16.69
N TYR A 207 -1.29 9.82 -16.50
CA TYR A 207 -1.62 8.40 -16.50
C TYR A 207 -2.59 8.05 -15.37
N ALA A 208 -2.35 8.57 -14.16
CA ALA A 208 -3.24 8.35 -13.02
C ALA A 208 -4.62 8.99 -13.22
N LEU A 209 -4.69 10.21 -13.79
CA LEU A 209 -5.96 10.85 -14.15
C LEU A 209 -6.75 10.01 -15.14
N HIS A 210 -6.10 9.43 -16.14
CA HIS A 210 -6.76 8.56 -17.10
C HIS A 210 -7.37 7.32 -16.42
N GLN A 211 -6.63 6.68 -15.50
CA GLN A 211 -7.16 5.54 -14.75
C GLN A 211 -8.34 5.94 -13.84
N LEU A 212 -8.24 7.09 -13.15
CA LEU A 212 -9.31 7.64 -12.31
C LEU A 212 -10.57 7.98 -13.14
N GLU A 213 -10.39 8.50 -14.35
CA GLU A 213 -11.49 8.77 -15.27
C GLU A 213 -12.20 7.49 -15.72
N ILE A 214 -11.44 6.44 -16.08
CA ILE A 214 -12.02 5.13 -16.39
C ILE A 214 -12.79 4.59 -15.19
N PHE A 215 -12.21 4.63 -13.99
CA PHE A 215 -12.86 4.18 -12.77
C PHE A 215 -14.21 4.88 -12.52
N GLU A 216 -14.27 6.20 -12.69
CA GLU A 216 -15.50 6.97 -12.45
C GLU A 216 -16.57 6.75 -13.53
N LYS A 217 -16.16 6.61 -14.81
CA LYS A 217 -17.10 6.51 -15.94
C LYS A 217 -17.52 5.07 -16.25
N ASN A 218 -16.57 4.15 -16.24
CA ASN A 218 -16.76 2.76 -16.60
C ASN A 218 -15.82 1.84 -15.79
N PRO A 219 -16.13 1.61 -14.50
CA PRO A 219 -15.26 0.82 -13.63
C PRO A 219 -15.02 -0.61 -14.12
N ALA A 220 -15.94 -1.19 -14.92
CA ALA A 220 -15.79 -2.51 -15.50
C ALA A 220 -14.68 -2.60 -16.57
N GLU A 221 -14.32 -1.48 -17.21
CA GLU A 221 -13.22 -1.41 -18.18
C GLU A 221 -11.85 -1.17 -17.52
N LEU A 222 -11.82 -0.84 -16.22
CA LEU A 222 -10.58 -0.60 -15.50
C LEU A 222 -9.79 -1.91 -15.34
N LYS A 223 -8.75 -2.06 -16.15
CA LYS A 223 -7.83 -3.20 -16.06
C LYS A 223 -6.82 -2.97 -14.94
N LEU A 224 -7.03 -3.65 -13.81
CA LEU A 224 -6.11 -3.64 -12.69
C LEU A 224 -4.95 -4.61 -12.94
N ILE A 225 -3.74 -4.05 -13.05
CA ILE A 225 -2.50 -4.84 -13.15
C ILE A 225 -1.99 -5.06 -11.73
N PRO A 226 -1.92 -6.31 -11.23
CA PRO A 226 -1.44 -6.56 -9.88
C PRO A 226 0.04 -6.15 -9.74
N PRO A 227 0.39 -5.44 -8.65
CA PRO A 227 1.78 -5.15 -8.34
C PRO A 227 2.58 -6.44 -8.12
N LEU A 228 3.90 -6.38 -8.32
CA LEU A 228 4.77 -7.51 -8.01
C LEU A 228 4.62 -7.94 -6.54
N SER A 229 4.79 -9.23 -6.30
CA SER A 229 4.78 -9.80 -4.96
C SER A 229 6.22 -10.10 -4.52
N PRO A 230 6.56 -9.89 -3.24
CA PRO A 230 7.87 -10.29 -2.74
C PRO A 230 7.98 -11.82 -2.81
N PRO A 231 9.19 -12.38 -2.98
CA PRO A 231 9.39 -13.82 -2.91
C PRO A 231 8.88 -14.35 -1.56
N PRO A 232 8.31 -15.55 -1.50
CA PRO A 232 7.96 -16.22 -0.25
C PRO A 232 9.17 -16.19 0.69
N GLY A 233 9.02 -15.56 1.86
CA GLY A 233 10.05 -15.61 2.88
C GLY A 233 10.33 -17.06 3.31
N PRO A 234 11.48 -17.33 3.94
CA PRO A 234 11.80 -18.68 4.40
C PRO A 234 10.71 -19.17 5.38
N PRO A 235 10.31 -20.46 5.31
CA PRO A 235 9.37 -21.04 6.26
C PRO A 235 9.95 -20.95 7.68
N ILE A 236 9.07 -20.68 8.65
CA ILE A 236 9.34 -20.65 10.09
C ILE A 236 8.74 -21.89 10.74
#